data_AF-A0ABD2NST5-F1
#
_entry.id   AF-A0ABD2NST5-F1
#
_cell.length_a   1.000
_cell.length_b   1.000
_cell.length_c   1.000
_cell.angle_alpha   90.00
_cell.angle_beta   90.00
_cell.angle_gamma   90.00
#
_symmetry.space_group_name_H-M   'P 1'
#
loop_
_entity.id
_entity.type
_entity.pdbx_description
1 polymer ?
#
loop_
_entity_poly.entity_id
_entity_poly.type
_entity_poly.pdbx_seq_one_letter_code
_entity_poly.pdbx_strand_id
1 'polypeptide(L)'
;MDEGYEKGQSDNSPKIDGLMVALYFAKNCNFVAAEMRGVKMKKSARDNYSDDAVVYVQIKRTDNICIVNCKITPEHRVRTKPYYCSLVCDENEEEILNVTCDDCAVS
;
A
#
# COMPACT_ATOMS: atom_id res chain seq x y z
N MET A 1 16.04 6.90 5.67
CA MET A 1 14.89 7.78 5.43
C MET A 1 15.28 8.68 4.28
N ASP A 2 14.48 8.67 3.23
CA ASP A 2 14.67 9.56 2.08
C ASP A 2 14.39 11.02 2.48
N GLU A 3 14.95 11.97 1.75
CA GLU A 3 14.86 13.39 2.09
C GLU A 3 13.40 13.90 1.98
N GLY A 4 12.88 14.45 3.09
CA GLY A 4 11.48 14.89 3.20
C GLY A 4 10.47 13.78 3.53
N TYR A 5 10.94 12.57 3.88
CA TYR A 5 10.08 11.50 4.39
C TYR A 5 10.19 11.38 5.91
N GLU A 6 9.04 11.27 6.57
CA GLU A 6 8.92 11.00 7.99
C GLU A 6 8.50 9.56 8.26
N LYS A 7 8.79 9.07 9.47
CA LYS A 7 8.43 7.70 9.86
C LYS A 7 6.90 7.58 9.92
N GLY A 8 6.35 6.53 9.31
CA GLY A 8 4.94 6.22 9.44
C GLY A 8 4.58 5.95 10.90
N GLN A 9 3.62 6.73 11.42
CA GLN A 9 3.01 6.57 12.73
C GLN A 9 1.49 6.61 12.58
N SER A 10 0.76 6.06 13.56
CA SER A 10 -0.71 6.06 13.57
C SER A 10 -1.29 7.47 13.50
N ASP A 11 -0.57 8.46 14.02
CA ASP A 11 -0.98 9.87 14.01
C ASP A 11 -0.76 10.57 12.66
N ASN A 12 0.04 9.98 11.77
CA ASN A 12 0.40 10.55 10.47
C ASN A 12 -0.04 9.68 9.27
N SER A 13 -0.82 8.63 9.49
CA SER A 13 -1.34 7.81 8.41
C SER A 13 -2.46 8.55 7.65
N PRO A 14 -2.50 8.49 6.30
CA PRO A 14 -3.63 9.02 5.55
C PRO A 14 -4.91 8.25 5.89
N LYS A 15 -6.04 8.94 5.84
CA LYS A 15 -7.35 8.27 5.91
C LYS A 15 -7.64 7.63 4.57
N ILE A 16 -7.72 6.31 4.56
CA ILE A 16 -8.09 5.52 3.39
C ILE A 16 -9.37 4.76 3.73
N ASP A 17 -10.45 5.07 3.03
CA ASP A 17 -11.73 4.37 3.17
C ASP A 17 -11.85 3.20 2.18
N GLY A 18 -12.67 2.21 2.53
CA GLY A 18 -12.96 1.07 1.64
C GLY A 18 -13.58 1.47 0.31
N LEU A 19 -14.32 2.59 0.27
CA LEU A 19 -14.86 3.17 -0.97
C LEU A 19 -13.76 3.71 -1.87
N MET A 20 -12.72 4.34 -1.31
CA MET A 20 -11.58 4.85 -2.09
C MET A 20 -10.85 3.72 -2.82
N VAL A 21 -10.67 2.61 -2.11
CA VAL A 21 -10.07 1.38 -2.66
C VAL A 21 -10.96 0.79 -3.76
N ALA A 22 -12.27 0.71 -3.53
CA ALA A 22 -13.21 0.21 -4.53
C ALA A 22 -13.25 1.09 -5.80
N LEU A 23 -13.27 2.42 -5.64
CA LEU A 23 -13.23 3.39 -6.73
C LEU A 23 -11.94 3.29 -7.53
N TYR A 24 -10.79 3.12 -6.86
CA TYR A 24 -9.52 2.92 -7.51
C TYR A 24 -9.50 1.65 -8.38
N PHE A 25 -10.02 0.53 -7.88
CA PHE A 25 -10.14 -0.71 -8.65
C PHE A 25 -11.14 -0.59 -9.81
N ALA A 26 -12.21 0.19 -9.65
CA ALA A 26 -13.18 0.45 -10.71
C ALA A 26 -12.60 1.32 -11.84
N LYS A 27 -11.78 2.33 -11.49
CA LYS A 27 -11.11 3.22 -12.45
C LYS A 27 -9.94 2.54 -13.18
N ASN A 28 -9.25 1.60 -12.54
CA ASN A 28 -8.03 0.99 -13.09
C ASN A 28 -8.29 -0.44 -13.59
N CYS A 29 -8.53 -0.60 -14.89
CA CYS A 29 -8.75 -1.90 -15.55
C CYS A 29 -7.50 -2.82 -15.58
N ASN A 30 -6.38 -2.42 -14.98
CA ASN A 30 -5.19 -3.25 -14.85
C ASN A 30 -5.26 -4.25 -13.66
N PHE A 31 -6.24 -4.11 -12.76
CA PHE A 31 -6.33 -4.90 -11.51
C PHE A 31 -7.41 -6.01 -11.51
N VAL A 32 -7.69 -6.61 -12.67
CA VAL A 32 -8.99 -7.26 -12.93
C VAL A 32 -9.14 -8.71 -12.44
N ALA A 33 -8.07 -9.49 -12.24
CA ALA A 33 -8.22 -10.93 -11.95
C ALA A 33 -7.96 -11.34 -10.49
N ALA A 34 -6.79 -11.03 -9.93
CA ALA A 34 -6.39 -11.51 -8.60
C ALA A 34 -6.88 -10.61 -7.46
N GLU A 35 -6.89 -9.29 -7.70
CA GLU A 35 -7.32 -8.29 -6.72
C GLU A 35 -8.85 -8.29 -6.57
N MET A 36 -9.61 -8.34 -7.68
CA MET A 36 -11.07 -8.49 -7.66
C MET A 36 -11.55 -9.81 -7.03
N ARG A 37 -10.79 -10.90 -7.17
CA ARG A 37 -11.07 -12.18 -6.47
C ARG A 37 -10.77 -12.11 -4.97
N GLY A 38 -10.14 -11.03 -4.50
CA GLY A 38 -9.82 -10.80 -3.10
C GLY A 38 -8.86 -11.86 -2.53
N VAL A 39 -8.09 -12.56 -3.36
CA VAL A 39 -7.22 -13.65 -2.87
C VAL A 39 -6.13 -13.09 -1.96
N LYS A 40 -5.53 -11.97 -2.36
CA LYS A 40 -4.56 -11.25 -1.54
C LYS A 40 -5.23 -10.50 -0.39
N MET A 41 -6.37 -9.86 -0.62
CA MET A 41 -7.14 -9.20 0.45
C MET A 41 -7.49 -10.18 1.60
N LYS A 42 -7.96 -11.38 1.28
CA LYS A 42 -8.27 -12.43 2.28
C LYS A 42 -7.03 -12.95 3.01
N LYS A 43 -5.87 -13.02 2.34
CA LYS A 43 -4.61 -13.43 2.97
C LYS A 43 -4.06 -12.34 3.89
N SER A 44 -4.07 -11.09 3.45
CA SER A 44 -3.57 -9.95 4.23
C SER A 44 -4.51 -9.52 5.36
N ALA A 45 -5.79 -9.89 5.33
CA ALA A 45 -6.76 -9.62 6.40
C ALA A 45 -6.58 -10.54 7.63
N ARG A 46 -5.59 -11.43 7.64
CA ARG A 46 -5.27 -12.23 8.83
C ARG A 46 -4.67 -11.33 9.89
N ASP A 47 -5.17 -11.44 11.12
CA ASP A 47 -4.78 -10.60 12.26
C ASP A 47 -3.26 -10.56 12.50
N ASN A 48 -2.58 -11.69 12.29
CA ASN A 48 -1.13 -11.82 12.44
C ASN A 48 -0.30 -11.38 11.22
N TYR A 49 -0.92 -11.02 10.10
CA TYR A 49 -0.19 -10.65 8.88
C TYR A 49 0.49 -9.28 9.00
N SER A 50 -0.21 -8.31 9.59
CA SER A 50 0.22 -6.92 9.62
C SER A 50 1.51 -6.69 10.40
N ASP A 51 1.75 -7.47 11.46
CA ASP A 51 2.91 -7.32 12.35
C ASP A 51 4.19 -7.93 11.75
N ASP A 52 4.07 -9.07 11.05
CA ASP A 52 5.20 -9.77 10.43
C ASP A 52 5.53 -9.27 9.01
N ALA A 53 4.54 -8.72 8.29
CA ALA A 53 4.69 -8.35 6.88
C ALA A 53 5.19 -6.93 6.66
N VAL A 54 4.88 -5.97 7.53
CA VAL A 54 5.26 -4.56 7.34
C VAL A 54 6.57 -4.27 8.08
N VAL A 55 7.67 -4.17 7.34
CA VAL A 55 9.00 -3.93 7.93
C VAL A 55 9.19 -2.45 8.26
N TYR A 56 8.72 -1.58 7.35
CA TYR A 56 8.98 -0.16 7.44
C TYR A 56 7.97 0.63 6.63
N VAL A 57 7.53 1.77 7.17
CA VAL A 57 6.63 2.72 6.49
C VAL A 57 7.25 4.10 6.63
N GLN A 58 7.29 4.84 5.52
CA GLN A 58 7.62 6.25 5.49
C GLN A 58 6.56 7.03 4.71
N ILE A 59 6.26 8.22 5.20
CA ILE A 59 5.19 9.07 4.69
C ILE A 59 5.82 10.39 4.29
N LYS A 60 5.37 10.95 3.18
CA LYS A 60 5.71 12.30 2.74
C LYS A 60 4.44 12.99 2.31
N ARG A 61 4.15 14.12 2.94
CA ARG A 61 3.07 15.02 2.54
C ARG A 61 3.64 16.15 1.71
N THR A 62 3.05 16.36 0.53
CA THR A 62 3.33 17.50 -0.34
C THR A 62 2.00 18.17 -0.61
N ASP A 63 1.72 19.24 0.13
CA ASP A 63 0.45 19.95 0.13
C ASP A 63 -0.74 19.02 0.44
N ASN A 64 -1.52 18.67 -0.58
CA ASN A 64 -2.72 17.83 -0.50
C ASN A 64 -2.44 16.36 -0.81
N ILE A 65 -1.25 16.06 -1.32
CA ILE A 65 -0.86 14.73 -1.78
C ILE A 65 -0.04 14.04 -0.70
N CYS A 66 -0.52 12.87 -0.28
CA CYS A 66 0.17 11.99 0.64
C CYS A 66 0.81 10.83 -0.12
N ILE A 67 2.12 10.70 0.04
CA ILE A 67 2.92 9.62 -0.54
C ILE A 67 3.35 8.70 0.59
N VAL A 68 2.87 7.46 0.56
CA VAL A 68 3.21 6.42 1.54
C VAL A 68 4.08 5.38 0.86
N ASN A 69 5.34 5.32 1.27
CA ASN A 69 6.27 4.29 0.84
C ASN A 69 6.41 3.25 1.95
N CYS A 70 6.20 1.98 1.63
CA CYS A 70 6.31 0.89 2.59
C CYS A 70 7.16 -0.25 2.05
N LYS A 71 7.86 -0.91 2.97
CA LYS A 71 8.66 -2.10 2.73
C LYS A 71 7.92 -3.30 3.30
N ILE A 72 7.53 -4.21 2.42
CA ILE A 72 6.72 -5.36 2.76
C ILE A 72 7.56 -6.63 2.57
N THR A 73 7.57 -7.48 3.59
CA THR A 73 8.11 -8.83 3.51
C THR A 73 6.99 -9.80 3.09
N PRO A 74 7.15 -10.56 2.00
CA PRO A 74 6.13 -11.50 1.56
C PRO A 74 5.93 -12.66 2.56
N GLU A 75 4.67 -13.09 2.72
CA GLU A 75 4.23 -14.17 3.65
C GLU A 75 4.98 -15.50 3.47
N HIS A 76 5.44 -15.78 2.26
CA HIS A 76 6.18 -17.00 1.93
C HIS A 76 7.62 -16.89 2.45
N ARG A 77 7.74 -17.09 3.77
CA ARG A 77 8.86 -16.94 4.70
C ARG A 77 10.15 -17.72 4.37
N VAL A 78 10.50 -17.95 3.09
CA VAL A 78 11.65 -18.83 2.77
C VAL A 78 12.62 -18.27 1.73
N ARG A 79 12.24 -17.43 0.74
CA ARG A 79 13.21 -17.03 -0.32
C ARG A 79 13.06 -15.67 -1.01
N THR A 80 12.07 -14.84 -0.68
CA THR A 80 11.80 -13.65 -1.49
C THR A 80 12.26 -12.39 -0.77
N LYS A 81 12.98 -11.52 -1.50
CA LYS A 81 13.44 -10.22 -1.00
C LYS A 81 12.22 -9.37 -0.60
N PRO A 82 12.34 -8.52 0.43
CA PRO A 82 11.30 -7.56 0.74
C PRO A 82 11.12 -6.62 -0.45
N TYR A 83 9.87 -6.36 -0.82
CA TYR A 83 9.53 -5.47 -1.92
C TYR A 83 9.07 -4.10 -1.41
N TYR A 84 9.21 -3.10 -2.26
CA TYR A 84 8.81 -1.73 -1.96
C TYR A 84 7.50 -1.42 -2.66
N CYS A 85 6.55 -0.87 -1.90
CA CYS A 85 5.30 -0.34 -2.42
C CYS A 85 5.25 1.16 -2.18
N SER A 86 4.71 1.89 -3.14
CA SER A 86 4.46 3.33 -3.04
C SER A 86 2.99 3.58 -3.37
N LEU A 87 2.27 4.17 -2.42
CA LEU A 87 0.90 4.64 -2.53
C LEU A 87 0.93 6.16 -2.63
N VAL A 88 0.21 6.70 -3.61
CA VAL A 88 -0.03 8.13 -3.74
C VAL A 88 -1.53 8.36 -3.64
N CYS A 89 -1.96 9.13 -2.66
CA CYS A 89 -3.34 9.52 -2.48
C CYS A 89 -3.48 11.04 -2.30
N ASP A 90 -4.63 11.56 -2.68
CA ASP A 90 -5.05 12.92 -2.37
C ASP A 90 -5.89 12.91 -1.09
N GLU A 91 -5.45 13.65 -0.07
CA GLU A 91 -6.13 13.72 1.22
C GLU A 91 -7.36 14.66 1.19
N ASN A 92 -7.50 15.54 0.18
CA ASN A 92 -8.66 16.43 0.04
C ASN A 92 -9.76 15.81 -0.80
N GLU A 93 -9.40 15.16 -1.91
CA GLU A 93 -10.37 14.48 -2.77
C GLU A 93 -10.71 13.07 -2.27
N GLU A 94 -10.05 12.61 -1.20
CA GLU A 94 -10.19 11.25 -0.67
C GLU A 94 -10.09 10.23 -1.82
N GLU A 95 -9.06 10.37 -2.65
CA GLU A 95 -8.86 9.54 -3.83
C GLU A 95 -7.46 8.92 -3.85
N ILE A 96 -7.40 7.63 -4.21
CA ILE A 96 -6.13 6.98 -4.49
C ILE A 96 -5.74 7.33 -5.94
N LEU A 97 -4.63 8.04 -6.10
CA LEU A 97 -4.15 8.47 -7.42
C LEU A 97 -3.35 7.35 -8.08
N ASN A 98 -2.47 6.70 -7.31
CA ASN A 98 -1.60 5.67 -7.85
C ASN A 98 -1.12 4.69 -6.78
N VAL A 99 -0.93 3.43 -7.19
CA VAL A 99 -0.34 2.37 -6.38
C VAL A 99 0.68 1.65 -7.24
N THR A 100 1.93 1.68 -6.81
CA THR A 100 3.06 1.02 -7.49
C THR A 100 3.77 0.06 -6.57
N CYS A 101 4.30 -1.02 -7.14
CA CYS A 101 5.11 -2.00 -6.43
C CYS A 101 6.39 -2.22 -7.24
N ASP A 102 7.53 -1.89 -6.64
CA ASP A 102 8.83 -1.78 -7.32
C ASP A 102 9.59 -3.11 -7.39
N ASP A 103 9.09 -4.18 -6.76
CA ASP A 103 9.76 -5.50 -6.76
C ASP A 103 8.74 -6.64 -6.54
N CYS A 104 7.51 -6.48 -7.05
CA CYS A 104 6.50 -7.53 -6.91
C CYS A 104 6.91 -8.77 -7.72
N ALA A 105 7.32 -9.84 -7.05
CA ALA A 105 7.68 -11.11 -7.67
C ALA A 105 6.49 -11.90 -8.28
N VAL A 106 5.37 -11.25 -8.55
CA VAL A 106 4.14 -11.87 -9.07
C VAL A 106 3.82 -11.30 -10.45
N SER A 107 4.29 -12.02 -11.47
CA SER A 107 3.59 -12.20 -12.74
C SER A 107 2.61 -13.37 -12.65
#